data_AF-A0A2V0PAM5-F1
#
_entry.id   AF-A0A2V0PAM5-F1
#
_cell.length_a   1.000
_cell.length_b   1.000
_cell.length_c   1.000
_cell.angle_alpha   90.00
_cell.angle_beta   90.00
_cell.angle_gamma   90.00
#
_symmetry.space_group_name_H-M   'P 1'
#
loop_
_entity.id
_entity.type
_entity.pdbx_description
1 polymer ?
#
loop_
_entity_poly.entity_id
_entity_poly.type
_entity_poly.pdbx_seq_one_letter_code
_entity_poly.pdbx_strand_id
1 'polypeptide(L)'
;MVYAEVTWIFAVGVVLAVAVGYGLGANDLANMFGPSVGAKALTLKQAVLVAVVFEFVGAVLMGSGVTSTIRNGITDYRQAQKGGA
;
A
#
# COMPACT_ATOMS: atom_id res chain seq x y z
N MET A 1 23.07 17.50 -16.02
CA MET A 1 22.42 17.22 -14.71
C MET A 1 20.91 17.47 -14.79
N VAL A 2 20.20 16.78 -15.70
CA VAL A 2 18.76 17.04 -15.95
C VAL A 2 17.86 16.37 -14.90
N TYR A 3 18.36 15.38 -14.17
CA TYR A 3 17.56 14.63 -13.19
C TYR A 3 17.45 15.30 -11.81
N ALA A 4 18.34 16.23 -11.46
CA ALA A 4 18.32 16.88 -10.15
C ALA A 4 17.01 17.66 -9.91
N GLU A 5 16.54 18.37 -10.94
CA GLU A 5 15.31 19.18 -10.92
C GLU A 5 14.02 18.37 -10.77
N VAL A 6 14.05 17.05 -10.99
CA VAL A 6 12.88 16.16 -10.86
C VAL A 6 13.05 15.12 -9.76
N THR A 7 14.24 15.01 -9.16
CA THR A 7 14.52 14.06 -8.06
C THR A 7 13.68 14.35 -6.83
N TRP A 8 13.34 15.62 -6.58
CA TRP A 8 12.47 16.00 -5.46
C TRP A 8 11.06 15.42 -5.60
N ILE A 9 10.54 15.27 -6.83
CA ILE A 9 9.23 14.65 -7.08
C ILE A 9 9.26 13.18 -6.64
N PHE A 10 10.34 12.47 -6.95
CA PHE A 10 10.53 11.09 -6.49
C PHE A 10 10.61 11.01 -4.97
N ALA A 11 11.38 11.91 -4.33
CA ALA A 11 11.50 11.95 -2.88
C ALA A 11 10.14 12.19 -2.19
N VAL A 12 9.36 13.17 -2.66
CA VAL A 12 8.00 13.43 -2.15
C VAL A 12 7.08 12.24 -2.42
N GLY A 13 7.15 11.65 -3.61
CA GLY A 13 6.37 10.47 -3.98
C GLY A 13 6.62 9.28 -3.05
N VAL A 14 7.87 9.02 -2.68
CA VAL A 14 8.22 7.96 -1.71
C VAL A 14 7.64 8.26 -0.33
N VAL A 15 7.76 9.50 0.16
CA VAL A 15 7.20 9.87 1.47
C VAL A 15 5.67 9.69 1.50
N LEU A 16 4.99 10.12 0.45
CA LEU A 16 3.54 9.95 0.32
C LEU A 16 3.15 8.46 0.21
N ALA A 17 3.90 7.67 -0.56
CA ALA A 17 3.66 6.23 -0.68
C ALA A 17 3.79 5.51 0.67
N VAL A 18 4.80 5.87 1.48
CA VAL A 18 4.96 5.33 2.84
C VAL A 18 3.80 5.75 3.74
N ALA A 19 3.39 7.02 3.70
CA ALA A 19 2.28 7.52 4.51
C ALA A 19 0.95 6.82 4.16
N VAL A 20 0.67 6.63 2.86
CA VAL A 20 -0.50 5.90 2.38
C VAL A 20 -0.41 4.42 2.76
N GLY A 21 0.74 3.78 2.54
CA GLY A 21 0.94 2.38 2.90
C GLY A 21 0.71 2.11 4.39
N TYR A 22 1.17 3.01 5.27
CA TYR A 22 0.91 2.93 6.70
C TYR A 22 -0.59 3.00 7.03
N GLY A 23 -1.30 3.97 6.43
CA GLY A 23 -2.74 4.14 6.66
C GLY A 23 -3.57 2.96 6.16
N LEU A 24 -3.26 2.44 4.97
CA LEU A 24 -3.93 1.26 4.41
C LEU A 24 -3.70 0.03 5.28
N GLY A 25 -2.44 -0.26 5.62
CA GLY A 25 -2.11 -1.40 6.48
C GLY A 25 -2.81 -1.32 7.85
N ALA A 26 -2.82 -0.16 8.50
CA ALA A 26 -3.49 0.00 9.80
C ALA A 26 -5.01 -0.28 9.72
N ASN A 27 -5.68 0.19 8.66
CA ASN A 27 -7.10 -0.05 8.44
C ASN A 27 -7.39 -1.54 8.17
N ASP A 28 -6.55 -2.20 7.37
CA ASP A 28 -6.70 -3.61 7.03
C ASP A 28 -6.53 -4.49 8.27
N LEU A 29 -5.52 -4.21 9.10
CA LEU A 29 -5.28 -4.93 10.35
C LEU A 29 -6.43 -4.74 11.36
N ALA A 30 -6.98 -3.53 11.48
CA ALA A 30 -8.10 -3.28 12.37
C ALA A 30 -9.35 -4.06 11.95
N ASN A 31 -9.62 -4.13 10.64
CA ASN A 31 -10.77 -4.85 10.10
C ASN A 31 -10.61 -6.38 10.23
N MET A 32 -9.41 -6.90 9.98
CA MET A 32 -9.17 -8.35 10.01
C MET A 32 -8.97 -8.90 11.43
N PHE A 33 -8.17 -8.23 12.27
CA PHE A 33 -7.86 -8.69 13.63
C PHE A 33 -8.80 -8.12 14.70
N GLY A 34 -9.60 -7.11 14.38
CA GLY A 34 -10.58 -6.51 15.30
C GLY A 34 -11.53 -7.53 15.94
N PRO A 35 -12.17 -8.42 15.16
CA PRO A 35 -13.03 -9.47 15.71
C PRO A 35 -12.28 -10.46 16.62
N SER A 36 -11.07 -10.88 16.23
CA SER A 36 -10.27 -11.84 17.01
C SER A 36 -9.75 -11.26 18.32
N VAL A 37 -9.36 -9.99 18.32
CA VAL A 37 -8.95 -9.26 19.53
C VAL A 37 -10.16 -8.95 20.41
N GLY A 38 -11.28 -8.55 19.80
CA GLY A 38 -12.55 -8.29 20.50
C GLY A 38 -13.16 -9.53 21.16
N ALA A 39 -13.03 -10.69 20.53
CA ALA A 39 -13.43 -11.99 21.08
C ALA A 39 -12.45 -12.56 22.11
N LYS A 40 -11.35 -11.85 22.42
CA LYS A 40 -10.26 -12.30 23.30
C LYS A 40 -9.57 -13.59 22.84
N ALA A 41 -9.70 -13.95 21.57
CA ALA A 41 -8.98 -15.09 20.98
C ALA A 41 -7.48 -14.76 20.82
N LEU A 42 -7.15 -13.49 20.57
CA LEU A 42 -5.79 -12.98 20.48
C LEU A 42 -5.64 -11.69 21.27
N THR A 43 -4.46 -11.46 21.83
CA THR A 43 -4.11 -10.14 22.36
C THR A 43 -3.66 -9.20 21.24
N LEU A 44 -3.78 -7.89 21.45
CA LEU A 44 -3.36 -6.88 20.47
C LEU A 44 -1.87 -7.06 20.08
N LYS A 45 -1.00 -7.37 21.03
CA LYS A 45 0.43 -7.60 20.78
C LYS A 45 0.67 -8.82 19.87
N GLN A 46 -0.07 -9.90 20.08
CA GLN A 46 0.01 -11.09 19.24
C GLN A 46 -0.50 -10.81 17.83
N ALA A 47 -1.64 -10.12 17.71
CA ALA A 47 -2.20 -9.74 16.42
C ALA A 47 -1.23 -8.89 15.60
N VAL A 48 -0.59 -7.89 16.21
CA VAL A 48 0.42 -7.05 15.54
C VAL A 48 1.65 -7.86 15.12
N LEU A 49 2.15 -8.77 15.95
CA LEU A 49 3.32 -9.59 15.60
C LEU A 49 3.03 -10.50 14.39
N VAL A 50 1.87 -11.15 14.40
CA VAL A 50 1.42 -12.00 13.27
C VAL A 50 1.23 -11.14 12.03
N ALA A 51 0.52 -10.02 12.16
CA ALA A 51 0.29 -9.07 11.08
C ALA A 51 1.59 -8.65 10.39
N VAL A 52 2.61 -8.21 11.14
CA VAL A 52 3.88 -7.75 10.57
C VAL A 52 4.55 -8.83 9.74
N VAL A 53 4.57 -10.08 10.21
CA VAL A 53 5.21 -11.18 9.48
C VAL A 53 4.43 -11.50 8.19
N PHE A 54 3.12 -11.69 8.29
CA PHE A 54 2.32 -12.12 7.14
C PHE A 54 2.10 -11.01 6.11
N GLU A 55 1.88 -9.77 6.54
CA GLU A 55 1.79 -8.61 5.63
C GLU A 55 3.10 -8.37 4.89
N PHE A 56 4.23 -8.42 5.61
CA PHE A 56 5.53 -8.23 4.97
C PHE A 56 5.85 -9.34 3.97
N VAL A 57 5.60 -10.59 4.34
CA VAL A 57 5.81 -11.74 3.45
C VAL A 57 4.88 -11.65 2.23
N GLY A 58 3.60 -11.32 2.42
CA GLY A 58 2.65 -11.12 1.33
C GLY A 58 3.08 -10.00 0.38
N ALA A 59 3.48 -8.84 0.93
CA ALA A 59 3.96 -7.71 0.16
C ALA A 59 5.22 -8.04 -0.66
N VAL A 60 6.18 -8.77 -0.09
CA VAL A 60 7.42 -9.16 -0.80
C VAL A 60 7.15 -10.19 -1.88
N LEU A 61 6.32 -11.21 -1.60
CA LEU A 61 6.09 -12.31 -2.53
C LEU A 61 5.10 -11.96 -3.64
N MET A 62 4.07 -11.16 -3.36
CA MET A 62 2.95 -10.89 -4.28
C MET A 62 2.82 -9.42 -4.71
N GLY A 63 3.65 -8.51 -4.18
CA GLY A 63 3.51 -7.07 -4.44
C GLY A 63 3.70 -6.68 -5.90
N SER A 64 4.56 -7.36 -6.66
CA SER A 64 4.88 -7.01 -8.06
C SER A 64 3.66 -7.09 -9.00
N GLY A 65 2.79 -8.08 -8.81
CA GLY A 65 1.56 -8.23 -9.57
C GLY A 65 0.55 -7.13 -9.27
N VAL A 66 0.37 -6.79 -7.99
CA VAL A 66 -0.53 -5.71 -7.54
C VAL A 66 -0.04 -4.35 -8.05
N THR A 67 1.26 -4.05 -7.90
CA THR A 67 1.85 -2.80 -8.39
C THR A 67 1.71 -2.67 -9.91
N SER A 68 1.90 -3.75 -10.66
CA SER A 68 1.71 -3.74 -12.12
C SER A 68 0.26 -3.37 -12.50
N THR A 69 -0.72 -4.00 -11.85
CA THR A 69 -2.14 -3.73 -12.10
C THR A 69 -2.53 -2.29 -11.76
N ILE A 70 -2.11 -1.79 -10.59
CA ILE A 70 -2.38 -0.41 -10.17
C ILE A 70 -1.71 0.58 -11.13
N ARG A 71 -0.43 0.37 -11.47
CA ARG A 71 0.31 1.23 -12.39
C ARG A 71 -0.38 1.29 -13.75
N ASN A 72 -0.78 0.15 -14.31
CA ASN A 72 -1.41 0.10 -15.62
C ASN A 72 -2.78 0.81 -15.61
N GLY A 73 -3.53 0.73 -14.51
CA GLY A 73 -4.78 1.47 -14.34
C GLY A 73 -4.62 3.00 -14.24
N ILE A 74 -3.49 3.49 -13.72
CA ILE A 74 -3.24 4.93 -13.51
C ILE A 74 -2.50 5.57 -14.69
N THR A 75 -1.60 4.82 -15.34
CA THR A 75 -0.71 5.37 -16.38
C THR A 75 -1.26 5.29 -17.80
N ASP A 76 -2.42 4.66 -18.01
CA ASP A 76 -3.04 4.57 -19.33
C ASP A 76 -3.70 5.90 -19.76
N TYR A 77 -2.86 6.80 -20.27
CA TYR A 77 -3.23 8.12 -20.77
C TYR A 77 -4.21 8.08 -21.97
N ARG A 78 -4.34 6.94 -22.67
CA ARG A 78 -5.29 6.79 -23.80
C ARG A 78 -6.73 6.66 -23.33
N GLN A 79 -6.98 6.19 -22.11
CA GLN A 79 -8.33 6.17 -21.54
C GLN A 79 -8.73 7.53 -20.97
N ALA A 80 -7.78 8.27 -20.41
CA ALA A 80 -8.01 9.64 -19.91
C ALA A 80 -8.42 10.63 -21.00
N GLN A 81 -7.99 10.45 -22.26
CA GLN A 81 -8.39 11.31 -23.38
C GLN A 81 -9.71 10.92 -24.06
N LYS A 82 -10.25 9.72 -23.84
CA LYS A 82 -11.51 9.28 -24.47
C LYS A 82 -12.79 9.83 -23.80
N GLY A 83 -12.68 10.49 -22.65
CA GLY A 83 -13.79 11.16 -21.96
C GLY A 83 -13.95 12.65 -22.25
N GLY A 84 -13.19 13.20 -23.22
CA GLY A 84 -13.18 14.61 -23.59
C GLY A 84 -13.73 14.87 -25.00
N ALA A 85 -14.87 14.27 -25.34
CA ALA A 85 -15.68 14.58 -26.52
C ALA A 85 -17.15 14.68 -26.13
#